data_AF-A0A7L1MRF7-F1
#
_entry.id   AF-A0A7L1MRF7-F1
#
_cell.length_a   1.000
_cell.length_b   1.000
_cell.length_c   1.000
_cell.angle_alpha   90.00
_cell.angle_beta   90.00
_cell.angle_gamma   90.00
#
_symmetry.space_group_name_H-M   'P 1'
#
loop_
_entity.id
_entity.type
_entity.pdbx_description
1 polymer ?
#
loop_
_entity_poly.entity_id
_entity_poly.type
_entity_poly.pdbx_seq_one_letter_code
_entity_poly.pdbx_strand_id
1 'polypeptide(L)'
;AGYTQQLAFRKNDSSYTPFLKDISSTWLTAYVAKVFAMAGKLIYIEHGEICGPIKWLILNKQKPDGVFQEDAPVFSQGMTGGYQGAEPEVSLTAFVLVALLEARDTCKNHVN
;
A
#
# COMPACT_ATOMS: atom_id res chain seq x y z
N ALA A 1 -6.33 -15.95 11.04
CA ALA A 1 -5.03 -15.30 11.38
C ALA A 1 -4.95 -13.94 10.68
N GLY A 2 -4.00 -13.07 11.05
CA GLY A 2 -3.99 -11.65 10.66
C GLY A 2 -4.11 -11.34 9.17
N TYR A 3 -3.57 -12.20 8.29
CA TYR A 3 -3.73 -12.08 6.83
C TYR A 3 -5.21 -12.03 6.38
N THR A 4 -6.03 -13.02 6.77
CA THR A 4 -7.45 -13.06 6.43
C THR A 4 -8.22 -11.88 7.04
N GLN A 5 -7.84 -11.45 8.24
CA GLN A 5 -8.46 -10.28 8.88
C GLN A 5 -8.14 -8.99 8.13
N GLN A 6 -6.93 -8.84 7.62
CA GLN A 6 -6.53 -7.67 6.85
C GLN A 6 -7.28 -7.58 5.52
N LEU A 7 -7.57 -8.72 4.86
CA LEU A 7 -8.34 -8.75 3.61
C LEU A 7 -9.76 -8.17 3.75
N ALA A 8 -10.34 -8.18 4.96
CA ALA A 8 -11.65 -7.57 5.19
C ALA A 8 -11.68 -6.04 4.95
N PHE A 9 -10.52 -5.38 4.93
CA PHE A 9 -10.36 -3.95 4.66
C PHE A 9 -9.96 -3.64 3.20
N ARG A 10 -9.82 -4.67 2.35
CA ARG A 10 -9.52 -4.53 0.93
C ARG A 10 -10.81 -4.19 0.16
N LYS A 11 -10.73 -3.18 -0.71
CA LYS A 11 -11.81 -2.80 -1.62
C LYS A 11 -11.71 -3.54 -2.96
N ASN A 12 -12.78 -3.46 -3.76
CA ASN A 12 -12.85 -4.11 -5.08
C ASN A 12 -11.76 -3.62 -6.06
N ASP A 13 -11.30 -2.37 -5.92
CA ASP A 13 -10.20 -1.80 -6.70
C ASP A 13 -8.81 -2.18 -6.16
N SER A 14 -8.76 -3.09 -5.18
CA SER A 14 -7.57 -3.56 -4.46
C SER A 14 -6.90 -2.58 -3.51
N SER A 15 -7.50 -1.41 -3.28
CA SER A 15 -7.01 -0.46 -2.28
C SER A 15 -7.44 -0.84 -0.86
N TYR A 16 -6.74 -0.32 0.14
CA TYR A 16 -7.07 -0.52 1.55
C TYR A 16 -7.59 0.76 2.20
N THR A 17 -8.53 0.58 3.12
CA THR A 17 -9.16 1.66 3.88
C THR A 17 -8.91 1.48 5.39
N PRO A 18 -8.68 2.56 6.17
CA PRO A 18 -8.49 2.45 7.61
C PRO A 18 -9.75 1.98 8.34
N PHE A 19 -10.94 2.28 7.81
CA PHE A 19 -12.23 1.85 8.35
C PHE A 19 -13.20 1.43 7.24
N LEU A 20 -14.11 0.51 7.54
CA LEU A 20 -15.10 0.02 6.58
C LEU A 20 -15.96 1.19 6.06
N LYS A 21 -15.96 1.41 4.73
CA LYS A 21 -16.64 2.48 3.97
C LYS A 21 -15.90 3.83 3.83
N ASP A 22 -14.66 3.93 4.29
CA ASP A 22 -13.85 5.14 4.07
C ASP A 22 -13.14 5.19 2.72
N ILE A 23 -12.66 6.39 2.37
CA ILE A 23 -11.74 6.64 1.25
C ILE A 23 -10.46 5.83 1.48
N SER A 24 -9.90 5.32 0.40
CA SER A 24 -8.71 4.47 0.45
C SER A 24 -7.47 5.28 0.80
N SER A 25 -6.64 4.74 1.70
CA SER A 25 -5.37 5.37 2.11
C SER A 25 -4.22 4.87 1.25
N THR A 26 -3.41 5.79 0.74
CA THR A 26 -2.18 5.47 0.00
C THR A 26 -1.16 4.80 0.90
N TRP A 27 -0.90 5.37 2.08
CA TRP A 27 0.05 4.83 3.05
C TRP A 27 -0.34 3.43 3.50
N LEU A 28 -1.62 3.22 3.85
CA LEU A 28 -2.09 1.91 4.29
C LEU A 28 -2.03 0.87 3.17
N THR A 29 -2.43 1.25 1.96
CA THR A 29 -2.38 0.35 0.79
C THR A 29 -0.94 -0.08 0.52
N ALA A 30 0.02 0.85 0.58
CA ALA A 30 1.44 0.55 0.43
C ALA A 30 1.98 -0.32 1.58
N TYR A 31 1.60 -0.04 2.83
CA TYR A 31 2.01 -0.83 4.00
C TYR A 31 1.55 -2.28 3.88
N VAL A 32 0.28 -2.52 3.53
CA VAL A 32 -0.25 -3.88 3.39
C VAL A 32 0.42 -4.61 2.24
N ALA A 33 0.57 -3.96 1.07
CA ALA A 33 1.25 -4.55 -0.08
C ALA A 33 2.69 -4.97 0.26
N LYS A 34 3.43 -4.10 0.96
CA LYS A 34 4.78 -4.38 1.44
C LYS A 34 4.81 -5.59 2.38
N VAL A 35 3.96 -5.60 3.41
CA VAL A 35 3.91 -6.67 4.40
C VAL A 35 3.51 -7.99 3.73
N PHE A 36 2.56 -7.99 2.81
CA PHE A 36 2.14 -9.19 2.08
C PHE A 36 3.24 -9.68 1.13
N ALA A 37 3.97 -8.79 0.45
CA ALA A 37 5.13 -9.18 -0.35
C ALA A 37 6.23 -9.85 0.50
N MET A 38 6.50 -9.32 1.69
CA MET A 38 7.45 -9.94 2.63
C MET A 38 6.93 -11.28 3.18
N ALA A 39 5.65 -11.34 3.57
CA ALA A 39 5.02 -12.55 4.10
C ALA A 39 4.86 -13.67 3.05
N GLY A 40 4.76 -13.32 1.77
CA GLY A 40 4.73 -14.27 0.65
C GLY A 40 5.98 -15.15 0.55
N LYS A 41 7.07 -14.77 1.24
CA LYS A 41 8.29 -15.58 1.38
C LYS A 41 8.14 -16.70 2.44
N LEU A 42 7.12 -16.63 3.30
CA LEU A 42 6.91 -17.51 4.46
C LEU A 42 5.60 -18.31 4.35
N ILE A 43 4.55 -17.69 3.81
CA ILE A 43 3.23 -18.30 3.63
C ILE A 43 2.72 -18.04 2.21
N TYR A 44 1.79 -18.87 1.75
CA TYR A 44 1.12 -18.62 0.47
C TYR A 44 0.21 -17.39 0.58
N ILE A 45 0.40 -16.44 -0.34
CA ILE A 45 -0.43 -15.24 -0.53
C ILE A 45 -0.71 -15.15 -2.03
N GLU A 46 -1.96 -14.87 -2.41
CA GLU A 46 -2.33 -14.79 -3.81
C GLU A 46 -1.68 -13.58 -4.48
N HIS A 47 -1.14 -13.75 -5.70
CA HIS A 47 -0.49 -12.64 -6.43
C HIS A 47 -1.41 -11.41 -6.55
N GLY A 48 -2.72 -11.62 -6.75
CA GLY A 48 -3.69 -10.54 -6.85
C GLY A 48 -3.81 -9.68 -5.58
N GLU A 49 -3.47 -10.22 -4.41
CA GLU A 49 -3.50 -9.52 -3.12
C GLU A 49 -2.27 -8.66 -2.87
N ILE A 50 -1.19 -8.89 -3.62
CA ILE A 50 0.02 -8.06 -3.59
C ILE A 50 0.00 -7.09 -4.78
N CYS A 51 -0.24 -7.60 -5.98
CA CYS A 51 -0.09 -6.85 -7.21
C CYS A 51 -1.28 -5.93 -7.52
N GLY A 52 -2.48 -6.27 -7.04
CA GLY A 52 -3.64 -5.39 -7.12
C GLY A 52 -3.41 -4.04 -6.41
N PRO A 53 -3.03 -4.05 -5.12
CA PRO A 53 -2.66 -2.83 -4.39
C PRO A 53 -1.54 -2.02 -5.07
N ILE A 54 -0.50 -2.70 -5.56
CA ILE A 54 0.61 -2.06 -6.29
C ILE A 54 0.13 -1.34 -7.55
N LYS A 55 -0.67 -2.03 -8.38
CA LYS A 55 -1.26 -1.44 -9.59
C LYS A 55 -2.14 -0.24 -9.24
N TRP A 56 -2.93 -0.34 -8.18
CA TRP A 56 -3.78 0.77 -7.74
C TRP A 56 -2.96 2.00 -7.33
N LEU A 57 -1.86 1.82 -6.58
CA LEU A 57 -0.97 2.91 -6.17
C LEU A 57 -0.40 3.65 -7.38
N ILE A 58 0.14 2.92 -8.36
CA ILE A 58 0.74 3.51 -9.58
C ILE A 58 -0.33 4.26 -10.38
N LEU A 59 -1.47 3.62 -10.66
CA LEU A 59 -2.48 4.18 -11.56
C LEU A 59 -3.29 5.34 -10.96
N ASN A 60 -3.47 5.37 -9.64
CA ASN A 60 -4.40 6.30 -9.01
C ASN A 60 -3.73 7.31 -8.07
N LYS A 61 -2.51 7.04 -7.59
CA LYS A 61 -1.87 7.87 -6.54
C LYS A 61 -0.54 8.48 -6.96
N GLN A 62 0.08 8.00 -8.02
CA GLN A 62 1.27 8.65 -8.58
C GLN A 62 0.85 9.86 -9.42
N LYS A 63 1.36 11.04 -9.08
CA LYS A 63 1.20 12.27 -9.84
C LYS A 63 2.13 12.27 -11.08
N PRO A 64 1.90 13.15 -12.07
CA PRO A 64 2.76 13.24 -13.26
C PRO A 64 4.23 13.57 -12.99
N ASP A 65 4.53 14.20 -11.85
CA ASP A 65 5.89 14.50 -11.38
C ASP A 65 6.54 13.32 -10.63
N GLY A 66 5.84 12.19 -10.49
CA GLY A 66 6.31 10.97 -9.83
C GLY A 66 6.04 10.90 -8.33
N VAL A 67 5.55 11.99 -7.71
CA VAL A 67 5.21 12.03 -6.27
C VAL A 67 3.93 11.24 -6.00
N PHE A 68 3.86 10.55 -4.87
CA PHE A 68 2.62 9.89 -4.44
C PHE A 68 1.82 10.79 -3.49
N GLN A 69 0.50 10.83 -3.67
CA GLN A 69 -0.42 11.59 -2.80
C GLN A 69 -1.19 10.71 -1.82
N GLU A 70 -1.51 11.25 -0.66
CA GLU A 70 -2.41 10.63 0.33
C GLU A 70 -3.72 11.40 0.41
N ASP A 71 -4.84 10.69 0.28
CA ASP A 71 -6.19 11.28 0.29
C ASP A 71 -6.95 10.95 1.60
N ALA A 72 -6.52 9.93 2.34
CA ALA A 72 -7.16 9.48 3.57
C ALA A 72 -6.10 9.02 4.58
N PRO A 73 -5.34 9.94 5.20
CA PRO A 73 -4.25 9.59 6.07
C PRO A 73 -4.73 8.80 7.30
N VAL A 74 -3.94 7.80 7.71
CA VAL A 74 -4.17 7.08 8.96
C VAL A 74 -3.90 8.01 10.14
N PHE A 75 -4.92 8.26 10.97
CA PHE A 75 -4.84 9.22 12.09
C PHE A 75 -3.99 8.76 13.28
N SER A 76 -3.70 7.46 13.38
CA SER A 76 -2.86 6.93 14.47
C SER A 76 -1.39 7.24 14.22
N GLN A 77 -0.86 8.25 14.94
CA GLN A 77 0.56 8.62 14.87
C GLN A 77 1.50 7.47 15.25
N GLY A 78 1.08 6.57 16.14
CA GLY A 78 1.86 5.38 16.50
C GLY A 78 2.08 4.42 15.33
N MET A 79 1.19 4.41 14.34
CA MET A 79 1.32 3.57 13.15
C MET A 79 2.16 4.23 12.05
N THR A 80 2.00 5.54 11.86
CA THR A 80 2.65 6.27 10.77
C THR A 80 4.03 6.80 11.13
N GLY A 81 4.38 6.83 12.42
CA GLY A 81 5.69 7.24 12.90
C GLY A 81 6.05 8.66 12.46
N GLY A 82 7.26 8.85 11.93
CA GLY A 82 7.77 10.14 11.48
C GLY A 82 7.13 10.71 10.20
N TYR A 83 6.17 10.01 9.58
CA TYR A 83 5.52 10.44 8.33
C TYR A 83 4.87 11.83 8.44
N GLN A 84 4.27 12.17 9.59
CA GLN A 84 3.66 13.49 9.82
C GLN A 84 4.69 14.58 10.20
N GLY A 85 5.98 14.32 9.99
CA GLY A 85 7.07 15.28 10.24
C GLY A 85 7.17 16.38 9.19
N ALA A 86 8.37 16.93 9.01
CA ALA A 86 8.59 18.12 8.17
C ALA A 86 8.35 17.88 6.66
N GLU A 87 8.46 16.63 6.18
CA GLU A 87 8.42 16.30 4.75
C GLU A 87 7.49 15.11 4.46
N PRO A 88 6.16 15.28 4.59
CA PRO A 88 5.20 14.20 4.45
C PRO A 88 5.14 13.63 3.02
N GLU A 89 5.17 14.46 1.98
CA GLU A 89 5.11 14.00 0.58
C GLU A 89 6.35 13.18 0.19
N VAL A 90 7.54 13.62 0.61
CA VAL A 90 8.81 12.91 0.36
C VAL A 90 8.81 11.58 1.11
N SER A 91 8.43 11.60 2.39
CA SER A 91 8.38 10.40 3.22
C SER A 91 7.37 9.37 2.70
N LEU A 92 6.19 9.81 2.26
CA LEU A 92 5.20 8.93 1.63
C LEU A 92 5.72 8.34 0.33
N THR A 93 6.29 9.17 -0.54
CA THR A 93 6.82 8.74 -1.84
C THR A 93 7.91 7.68 -1.65
N ALA A 94 8.86 7.91 -0.74
CA ALA A 94 9.88 6.94 -0.39
C ALA A 94 9.27 5.65 0.17
N PHE A 95 8.25 5.76 1.02
CA PHE A 95 7.57 4.61 1.60
C PHE A 95 6.83 3.75 0.55
N VAL A 96 6.10 4.39 -0.36
CA VAL A 96 5.43 3.72 -1.49
C VAL A 96 6.46 3.07 -2.41
N LEU A 97 7.59 3.75 -2.68
CA LEU A 97 8.68 3.18 -3.47
C LEU A 97 9.27 1.92 -2.82
N VAL A 98 9.44 1.91 -1.50
CA VAL A 98 9.90 0.70 -0.78
C VAL A 98 8.87 -0.44 -0.92
N ALA A 99 7.58 -0.15 -0.83
CA ALA A 99 6.54 -1.17 -1.05
C ALA A 99 6.57 -1.74 -2.48
N LEU A 100 6.76 -0.87 -3.49
CA LEU A 100 6.95 -1.26 -4.89
C LEU A 100 8.17 -2.16 -5.08
N LEU A 101 9.29 -1.84 -4.42
CA LEU A 101 10.52 -2.62 -4.48
C LEU A 101 10.37 -4.02 -3.85
N GLU A 102 9.74 -4.11 -2.67
CA GLU A 102 9.48 -5.41 -2.02
C GLU A 102 8.56 -6.31 -2.85
N ALA A 103 7.59 -5.72 -3.57
CA ALA A 103 6.65 -6.46 -4.41
C ALA A 103 7.15 -6.73 -5.83
N ARG A 104 8.31 -6.17 -6.23
CA ARG A 104 8.77 -6.15 -7.63
C ARG A 104 8.82 -7.54 -8.24
N ASP A 105 9.45 -8.49 -7.56
CA ASP A 105 9.69 -9.81 -8.14
C ASP A 105 8.38 -10.61 -8.28
N THR A 106 7.44 -10.42 -7.34
CA THR A 106 6.09 -11.00 -7.38
C THR A 106 5.21 -10.37 -8.48
N CYS A 107 5.40 -9.08 -8.77
CA CYS A 107 4.49 -8.30 -9.58
C CYS A 107 5.00 -7.89 -10.96
N LYS A 108 6.25 -8.23 -11.31
CA LYS A 108 6.91 -7.88 -12.58
C LYS A 108 6.06 -8.19 -13.83
N ASN A 109 5.28 -9.27 -13.82
CA ASN A 109 4.44 -9.68 -14.95
C ASN A 109 2.95 -9.31 -14.78
N HIS A 110 2.58 -8.74 -13.64
CA HIS A 110 1.19 -8.45 -13.26
C HIS A 110 0.86 -6.95 -13.29
N VAL A 111 1.90 -6.12 -13.30
CA VAL A 111 1.83 -4.66 -13.27
C VAL A 111 2.48 -4.15 -14.56
N ASN A 112 1.71 -4.17 -15.64
CA ASN A 112 1.97 -3.53 -16.92
C ASN A 112 0.70 -2.83 -17.37
#